data_AF-A0A953UG09-F1
#
_entry.id   AF-A0A953UG09-F1
#
_cell.length_a   1.000
_cell.length_b   1.000
_cell.length_c   1.000
_cell.angle_alpha   90.00
_cell.angle_beta   90.00
_cell.angle_gamma   90.00
#
_symmetry.space_group_name_H-M   'P 1'
#
loop_
_entity.id
_entity.type
_entity.pdbx_description
1 polymer ?
#
loop_
_entity_poly.entity_id
_entity_poly.type
_entity_poly.pdbx_seq_one_letter_code
_entity_poly.pdbx_strand_id
1 'polypeptide(L)'
;MSTLAAIDPFVIRQAEIRASRMIGNYGFTRDDWEDLRQELLLDYVERRPRFSPERGDHRGFAFGVLRNRAAKLAARECLFLISHAKEIEVDTRTGKYTRVVPTLPDKARKIVLGMVDQVLFCDLDLTTGDDGAKSIRRVIRTKPSLYYEAGDRTGRLPETIDLDFPMFLDAFNTAVAPLKPAKAAKTTPAKVSSQQETNHE
;
A
#
# COMPACT_ATOMS: atom_id res chain seq x y z
N MET A 1 -33.68 -30.65 -11.11
CA MET A 1 -33.91 -29.19 -11.20
C MET A 1 -33.23 -28.53 -10.01
N SER A 2 -32.01 -28.01 -10.21
CA SER A 2 -31.23 -27.38 -9.14
C SER A 2 -31.73 -25.96 -8.98
N THR A 3 -32.40 -25.69 -7.86
CA THR A 3 -32.70 -24.34 -7.40
C THR A 3 -31.39 -23.55 -7.38
N LEU A 4 -31.35 -22.40 -8.07
CA LEU A 4 -30.36 -21.35 -7.88
C LEU A 4 -30.41 -20.95 -6.40
N ALA A 5 -29.70 -21.69 -5.55
CA ALA A 5 -29.71 -21.48 -4.12
C ALA A 5 -29.08 -20.12 -3.86
N ALA A 6 -29.92 -19.18 -3.41
CA ALA A 6 -29.54 -17.83 -3.03
C ALA A 6 -28.23 -17.86 -2.23
N ILE A 7 -27.29 -16.98 -2.59
CA ILE A 7 -26.01 -16.87 -1.88
C ILE A 7 -26.32 -16.54 -0.42
N ASP A 8 -25.71 -17.28 0.51
CA ASP A 8 -25.88 -17.08 1.95
C ASP A 8 -25.57 -15.60 2.31
N PRO A 9 -26.48 -14.89 3.01
CA PRO A 9 -26.26 -13.51 3.44
C PRO A 9 -24.94 -13.28 4.19
N PHE A 10 -24.45 -14.29 4.91
CA PHE A 10 -23.14 -14.24 5.54
C PHE A 10 -22.02 -14.04 4.51
N VAL A 11 -22.07 -14.78 3.39
CA VAL A 11 -21.06 -14.72 2.33
C VAL A 11 -21.08 -13.37 1.63
N ILE A 12 -22.28 -12.84 1.36
CA ILE A 12 -22.46 -11.49 0.80
C ILE A 12 -21.82 -10.44 1.71
N ARG A 13 -22.16 -10.46 3.00
CA ARG A 13 -21.58 -9.52 3.98
C ARG A 13 -20.06 -9.66 4.09
N GLN A 14 -19.53 -10.88 4.00
CA GLN A 14 -18.08 -11.10 4.04
C GLN A 14 -17.37 -10.59 2.79
N ALA A 15 -18.01 -10.62 1.62
CA ALA A 15 -17.50 -10.04 0.38
C ALA A 15 -17.49 -8.51 0.47
N GLU A 16 -18.58 -7.88 0.92
CA GLU A 16 -18.70 -6.43 1.13
C GLU A 16 -17.63 -5.89 2.08
N ILE A 17 -17.46 -6.53 3.24
CA ILE A 17 -16.43 -6.14 4.23
C ILE A 17 -15.03 -6.19 3.61
N ARG A 18 -14.75 -7.17 2.74
CA ARG A 18 -13.46 -7.31 2.08
C ARG A 18 -13.27 -6.28 0.97
N ALA A 19 -14.27 -6.07 0.12
CA ALA A 19 -14.25 -5.03 -0.90
C ALA A 19 -14.02 -3.65 -0.26
N SER A 20 -14.72 -3.33 0.83
CA SER A 20 -14.51 -2.07 1.57
C SER A 20 -13.11 -1.94 2.17
N ARG A 21 -12.48 -3.04 2.58
CA ARG A 21 -11.08 -3.02 3.07
C ARG A 21 -10.07 -2.86 1.94
N MET A 22 -10.46 -3.23 0.72
CA MET A 22 -9.63 -3.05 -0.46
C MET A 22 -9.73 -1.61 -0.98
N ILE A 23 -10.86 -0.92 -0.85
CA ILE A 23 -10.95 0.51 -1.21
C ILE A 23 -9.91 1.35 -0.46
N GLY A 24 -9.20 2.22 -1.19
CA GLY A 24 -8.20 3.14 -0.63
C GLY A 24 -6.89 2.46 -0.22
N ASN A 25 -6.83 1.13 -0.38
CA ASN A 25 -5.67 0.28 -0.21
C ASN A 25 -5.40 -0.43 -1.56
N TYR A 26 -4.17 -0.87 -1.82
CA TYR A 26 -3.87 -1.71 -3.00
C TYR A 26 -4.30 -1.14 -4.38
N GLY A 27 -4.50 0.18 -4.50
CA GLY A 27 -4.84 0.85 -5.76
C GLY A 27 -6.33 0.91 -6.12
N PHE A 28 -7.24 0.31 -5.33
CA PHE A 28 -8.67 0.31 -5.65
C PHE A 28 -9.37 1.59 -5.19
N THR A 29 -10.25 2.10 -6.04
CA THR A 29 -11.10 3.28 -5.83
C THR A 29 -12.48 2.88 -5.29
N ARG A 30 -13.31 3.89 -5.00
CA ARG A 30 -14.70 3.63 -4.59
C ARG A 30 -15.55 3.04 -5.72
N ASP A 31 -15.22 3.36 -6.97
CA ASP A 31 -15.96 2.89 -8.13
C ASP A 31 -15.77 1.38 -8.32
N ASP A 32 -14.60 0.85 -7.93
CA ASP A 32 -14.28 -0.58 -7.97
C ASP A 32 -15.03 -1.41 -6.91
N TRP A 33 -15.78 -0.80 -5.97
CA TRP A 33 -16.37 -1.54 -4.85
C TRP A 33 -17.32 -2.63 -5.31
N GLU A 34 -18.15 -2.31 -6.30
CA GLU A 34 -19.17 -3.23 -6.79
C GLU A 34 -18.55 -4.38 -7.57
N ASP A 35 -17.55 -4.08 -8.41
CA ASP A 35 -16.74 -5.04 -9.15
C ASP A 35 -15.99 -5.97 -8.20
N LEU A 36 -15.35 -5.42 -7.16
CA LEU A 36 -14.67 -6.21 -6.13
C LEU A 36 -15.64 -7.14 -5.41
N ARG A 37 -16.83 -6.66 -5.04
CA ARG A 37 -17.87 -7.47 -4.42
C ARG A 37 -18.30 -8.61 -5.35
N GLN A 38 -18.56 -8.30 -6.62
CA GLN A 38 -18.96 -9.28 -7.62
C GLN A 38 -17.88 -10.34 -7.84
N GLU A 39 -16.63 -9.92 -8.00
CA GLU A 39 -15.50 -10.80 -8.27
C GLU A 39 -15.24 -11.78 -7.11
N LEU A 40 -15.38 -11.30 -5.87
CA LEU A 40 -15.29 -12.13 -4.68
C LEU A 40 -16.42 -13.17 -4.62
N LEU A 41 -17.65 -12.75 -4.93
CA LEU A 41 -18.82 -13.65 -4.94
C LEU A 41 -18.74 -14.67 -6.08
N LEU A 42 -18.22 -14.28 -7.24
CA LEU A 42 -18.03 -15.16 -8.38
C LEU A 42 -17.04 -16.30 -8.05
N ASP A 43 -15.85 -15.98 -7.50
CA ASP A 43 -14.88 -17.01 -7.10
C ASP A 43 -15.44 -17.94 -6.01
N TYR A 44 -16.34 -17.45 -5.15
CA TYR A 44 -17.07 -18.31 -4.21
C TYR A 44 -18.04 -19.26 -4.92
N VAL A 45 -18.88 -18.76 -5.84
CA VAL A 45 -19.85 -19.58 -6.57
C VAL A 45 -19.16 -20.67 -7.38
N GLU A 46 -18.07 -20.34 -8.06
CA GLU A 46 -17.28 -21.30 -8.83
C GLU A 46 -16.65 -22.41 -7.99
N ARG A 47 -16.28 -22.10 -6.74
CA ARG A 47 -15.63 -23.06 -5.83
C ARG A 47 -16.60 -23.79 -4.92
N ARG A 48 -17.82 -23.28 -4.76
CA ARG A 48 -18.87 -23.89 -3.92
C ARG A 48 -19.06 -25.39 -4.18
N PRO A 49 -19.06 -25.92 -5.43
CA PRO A 49 -19.18 -27.36 -5.67
C PRO A 49 -18.04 -28.20 -5.12
N ARG A 50 -16.89 -27.58 -4.81
CA ARG A 50 -15.71 -28.24 -4.23
C ARG A 50 -15.72 -28.26 -2.70
N PHE A 51 -16.77 -27.72 -2.06
CA PHE A 51 -16.91 -27.79 -0.62
C PHE A 51 -17.11 -29.25 -0.17
N SER A 52 -16.29 -29.68 0.77
CA SER A 52 -16.36 -31.01 1.39
C SER A 52 -16.69 -30.84 2.86
N PRO A 53 -17.88 -31.24 3.33
CA PRO A 53 -18.28 -31.13 4.73
C PRO A 53 -17.33 -31.84 5.70
N GLU A 54 -16.68 -32.92 5.25
CA GLU A 54 -15.69 -33.67 6.03
C GLU A 54 -14.42 -32.86 6.38
N ARG A 55 -14.16 -31.78 5.63
CA ARG A 55 -12.96 -30.94 5.82
C ARG A 55 -13.23 -29.70 6.67
N GLY A 56 -14.48 -29.43 7.06
CA GLY A 56 -14.85 -28.32 7.93
C GLY A 56 -16.18 -27.65 7.58
N ASP A 57 -16.46 -26.55 8.28
CA ASP A 57 -17.71 -25.81 8.13
C ASP A 57 -17.75 -24.94 6.85
N HIS A 58 -18.95 -24.77 6.30
CA HIS A 58 -19.21 -23.99 5.09
C HIS A 58 -18.85 -22.51 5.25
N ARG A 59 -19.07 -21.90 6.44
CA ARG A 59 -18.69 -20.49 6.66
C ARG A 59 -17.18 -20.32 6.69
N GLY A 60 -16.46 -21.28 7.27
CA GLY A 60 -15.00 -21.34 7.24
C GLY A 60 -14.46 -21.45 5.82
N PHE A 61 -15.06 -22.34 5.02
CA PHE A 61 -14.76 -22.47 3.60
C PHE A 61 -14.99 -21.15 2.84
N ALA A 62 -16.17 -20.54 2.96
CA ALA A 62 -16.49 -19.29 2.29
C ALA A 62 -15.55 -18.15 2.71
N PHE A 63 -15.28 -18.01 4.01
CA PHE A 63 -14.33 -17.03 4.52
C PHE A 63 -12.94 -17.21 3.91
N GLY A 64 -12.48 -18.46 3.81
CA GLY A 64 -11.19 -18.82 3.22
C GLY A 64 -11.11 -18.47 1.74
N VAL A 65 -12.13 -18.83 0.94
CA VAL A 65 -12.21 -18.51 -0.49
C VAL A 65 -12.16 -17.00 -0.71
N LEU A 66 -13.03 -16.25 -0.05
CA LEU A 66 -13.11 -14.79 -0.21
C LEU A 66 -11.80 -14.10 0.23
N ARG A 67 -11.19 -14.55 1.33
CA ARG A 67 -9.88 -14.02 1.79
C ARG A 67 -8.80 -14.30 0.76
N ASN A 68 -8.76 -15.50 0.19
CA ASN A 68 -7.73 -15.89 -0.76
C ASN A 68 -7.88 -15.12 -2.08
N ARG A 69 -9.12 -14.94 -2.57
CA ARG A 69 -9.39 -14.12 -3.77
C ARG A 69 -9.01 -12.66 -3.56
N ALA A 70 -9.42 -12.05 -2.44
CA ALA A 70 -9.03 -10.67 -2.10
C ALA A 70 -7.51 -10.49 -2.07
N ALA A 71 -6.77 -11.43 -1.46
CA ALA A 71 -5.31 -11.38 -1.43
C ALA A 71 -4.69 -11.51 -2.84
N LYS A 72 -5.26 -12.37 -3.71
CA LYS A 72 -4.80 -12.50 -5.09
C LYS A 72 -5.06 -11.24 -5.91
N LEU A 73 -6.22 -10.60 -5.74
CA LEU A 73 -6.52 -9.32 -6.39
C LEU A 73 -5.56 -8.23 -5.90
N ALA A 74 -5.33 -8.13 -4.59
CA ALA A 74 -4.37 -7.18 -4.03
C ALA A 74 -2.91 -7.43 -4.48
N ALA A 75 -2.53 -8.69 -4.70
CA ALA A 75 -1.19 -9.05 -5.15
C ALA A 75 -0.98 -8.94 -6.66
N ARG A 76 -2.04 -9.11 -7.47
CA ARG A 76 -1.95 -9.06 -8.94
C ARG A 76 -1.66 -7.67 -9.48
N GLU A 77 -2.08 -6.62 -8.78
CA GLU A 77 -1.93 -5.24 -9.24
C GLU A 77 -0.57 -4.60 -8.87
N CYS A 78 0.27 -5.28 -8.09
CA CYS A 78 1.60 -4.76 -7.75
C CYS A 78 2.69 -5.34 -8.66
N LEU A 79 3.07 -4.58 -9.69
CA LEU A 79 4.25 -4.86 -10.49
C LEU A 79 5.50 -4.30 -9.79
N PHE A 80 6.40 -5.17 -9.37
CA PHE A 80 7.73 -4.78 -8.88
C PHE A 80 8.78 -5.00 -9.96
N LEU A 81 9.49 -3.93 -10.34
CA LEU A 81 10.60 -3.98 -11.28
C LEU A 81 11.89 -3.67 -10.54
N ILE A 82 12.89 -4.54 -10.69
CA ILE A 82 14.23 -4.34 -10.13
C ILE A 82 15.19 -4.14 -11.30
N SER A 83 15.94 -3.05 -11.26
CA SER A 83 17.00 -2.74 -12.22
C SER A 83 18.26 -2.38 -11.46
N HIS A 84 19.42 -2.76 -12.00
CA HIS A 84 20.67 -2.15 -11.59
C HIS A 84 20.66 -0.65 -11.91
N ALA A 85 21.45 0.10 -11.14
CA ALA A 85 21.67 1.52 -11.34
C ALA A 85 23.00 1.74 -12.07
N LYS A 86 23.06 2.79 -12.90
CA LYS A 86 24.28 3.27 -13.55
C LYS A 86 24.37 4.78 -13.42
N GLU A 87 25.59 5.28 -13.41
CA GLU A 87 25.87 6.71 -13.46
C GLU A 87 25.89 7.18 -14.92
N ILE A 88 25.28 8.33 -15.17
CA ILE A 88 25.35 9.05 -16.44
C ILE A 88 25.77 10.49 -16.18
N GLU A 89 26.62 11.04 -17.05
CA GLU A 89 26.88 12.47 -17.07
C GLU A 89 25.74 13.19 -17.81
N VAL A 90 25.17 14.19 -17.17
CA VAL A 90 24.13 15.03 -17.75
C VAL A 90 24.74 16.40 -18.04
N ASP A 91 24.88 16.70 -19.33
CA ASP A 91 25.35 17.99 -19.80
C ASP A 91 24.18 18.99 -19.83
N THR A 92 24.28 20.06 -19.03
CA THR A 92 23.35 21.18 -19.05
C THR A 92 24.04 22.46 -19.49
N ARG A 93 23.25 23.48 -19.86
CA ARG A 93 23.77 24.81 -20.21
C ARG A 93 24.65 25.42 -19.10
N THR A 94 24.39 25.07 -17.84
CA THR A 94 25.06 25.62 -16.65
C THR A 94 26.16 24.74 -16.09
N GLY A 95 26.41 23.56 -16.67
CA GLY A 95 27.45 22.64 -16.22
C GLY A 95 27.08 21.16 -16.39
N LYS A 96 28.04 20.30 -16.07
CA LYS A 96 27.86 18.84 -16.07
C LYS A 96 27.57 18.38 -14.64
N TYR A 97 26.66 17.43 -14.50
CA TYR A 97 26.47 16.73 -13.23
C TYR A 97 26.25 15.24 -13.46
N THR A 98 26.64 14.42 -12.49
CA THR A 98 26.42 12.98 -12.54
C THR A 98 25.05 12.66 -11.96
N ARG A 99 24.29 11.82 -12.66
CA ARG A 99 22.98 11.31 -12.22
C ARG A 99 22.95 9.80 -12.26
N VAL A 100 22.38 9.20 -11.23
CA VAL A 100 22.13 7.77 -11.16
C VAL A 100 20.77 7.44 -11.76
N VAL A 101 20.75 6.54 -12.74
CA VAL A 101 19.53 6.09 -13.45
C VAL A 101 19.50 4.57 -13.59
N PRO A 102 18.35 3.94 -13.82
CA PRO A 102 18.27 2.50 -14.13
C PRO A 102 19.12 2.13 -15.35
N THR A 103 19.55 0.87 -15.49
CA THR A 103 20.27 0.42 -16.70
C THR A 103 19.38 0.33 -17.94
N LEU A 104 18.07 0.53 -17.80
CA LEU A 104 17.08 0.56 -18.87
C LEU A 104 17.43 1.58 -19.98
N PRO A 105 17.12 1.30 -21.26
CA PRO A 105 17.21 2.27 -22.36
C PRO A 105 16.25 3.46 -22.15
N ASP A 106 16.63 4.65 -22.60
CA ASP A 106 15.92 5.90 -22.28
C ASP A 106 14.43 5.91 -22.64
N LYS A 107 14.07 5.36 -23.81
CA LYS A 107 12.66 5.28 -24.23
C LYS A 107 11.85 4.39 -23.27
N ALA A 108 12.39 3.24 -22.90
CA ALA A 108 11.74 2.32 -21.96
C ALA A 108 11.71 2.90 -20.54
N ARG A 109 12.82 3.48 -20.08
CA ARG A 109 12.95 4.18 -18.79
C ARG A 109 11.83 5.20 -18.61
N LYS A 110 11.66 6.12 -19.58
CA LYS A 110 10.63 7.17 -19.51
C LYS A 110 9.21 6.61 -19.46
N ILE A 111 8.92 5.56 -20.22
CA ILE A 111 7.60 4.90 -20.20
C ILE A 111 7.35 4.28 -18.83
N VAL A 112 8.30 3.46 -18.35
CA VAL A 112 8.17 2.74 -17.07
C VAL A 112 8.06 3.72 -15.90
N LEU A 113 8.92 4.74 -15.82
CA LEU A 113 8.85 5.77 -14.78
C LEU A 113 7.53 6.57 -14.84
N GLY A 114 6.95 6.72 -16.02
CA GLY A 114 5.63 7.32 -16.22
C GLY A 114 4.47 6.46 -15.70
N MET A 115 4.66 5.14 -15.63
CA MET A 115 3.63 4.19 -15.21
C MET A 115 3.70 3.81 -13.73
N VAL A 116 4.88 3.80 -13.12
CA VAL A 116 5.05 3.37 -11.72
C VAL A 116 4.56 4.42 -10.71
N ASP A 117 3.93 3.95 -9.65
CA ASP A 117 3.50 4.79 -8.52
C ASP A 117 4.65 5.17 -7.59
N GLN A 118 5.65 4.30 -7.49
CA GLN A 118 6.81 4.45 -6.62
C GLN A 118 8.09 4.06 -7.37
N VAL A 119 9.11 4.90 -7.27
CA VAL A 119 10.47 4.67 -7.75
C VAL A 119 11.38 4.73 -6.53
N LEU A 120 11.92 3.58 -6.15
CA LEU A 120 12.75 3.43 -4.95
C LEU A 120 14.21 3.26 -5.38
N PHE A 121 15.08 4.13 -4.88
CA PHE A 121 16.51 4.04 -5.16
C PHE A 121 17.24 3.52 -3.93
N CYS A 122 17.79 2.30 -4.02
CA CYS A 122 18.61 1.72 -2.97
C CYS A 122 20.05 2.25 -3.06
N ASP A 123 20.53 2.82 -1.96
CA ASP A 123 21.77 3.58 -1.89
C ASP A 123 22.58 3.20 -0.63
N LEU A 124 23.87 3.53 -0.65
CA LEU A 124 24.78 3.41 0.48
C LEU A 124 25.13 4.80 0.99
N ASP A 125 24.52 5.20 2.10
CA ASP A 125 24.78 6.48 2.74
C ASP A 125 26.00 6.39 3.66
N LEU A 126 26.94 7.31 3.50
CA LEU A 126 28.15 7.37 4.32
C LEU A 126 27.90 8.30 5.50
N THR A 127 27.61 7.72 6.66
CA THR A 127 27.39 8.47 7.89
C THR A 127 28.68 8.54 8.71
N THR A 128 29.12 9.77 9.01
CA THR A 128 30.21 9.98 9.97
C THR A 128 29.59 10.10 11.35
N GLY A 129 29.91 9.16 12.24
CA GLY A 129 29.49 9.23 13.63
C GLY A 129 30.25 10.30 14.39
N ASP A 130 29.76 10.64 15.58
CA ASP A 130 30.31 11.71 16.43
C ASP A 130 31.79 11.48 16.81
N ASP A 131 32.24 10.22 16.80
CA ASP A 131 33.63 9.80 17.05
C ASP A 131 34.54 9.89 15.80
N GLY A 132 34.04 10.45 14.69
CA GLY A 132 34.74 10.49 13.40
C GLY A 132 34.77 9.15 12.65
N ALA A 133 34.18 8.09 13.23
CA ALA A 133 34.06 6.78 12.59
C ALA A 133 33.07 6.84 11.41
N LYS A 134 33.52 6.43 10.23
CA LYS A 134 32.66 6.30 9.04
C LYS A 134 31.91 4.98 9.11
N SER A 135 30.59 5.05 9.00
CA SER A 135 29.70 3.90 8.89
C SER A 135 28.97 3.96 7.54
N ILE A 136 28.78 2.80 6.93
CA ILE A 136 27.99 2.67 5.70
C ILE A 136 26.60 2.22 6.10
N ARG A 137 25.60 3.05 5.81
CA ARG A 137 24.19 2.78 6.09
C ARG A 137 23.48 2.48 4.77
N ARG A 138 22.82 1.33 4.68
CA ARG A 138 21.99 1.01 3.50
C ARG A 138 20.65 1.73 3.64
N VAL A 139 20.25 2.44 2.59
CA VAL A 139 19.03 3.25 2.60
C VAL A 139 18.23 3.09 1.32
N ILE A 140 16.95 3.42 1.38
CA ILE A 140 16.06 3.56 0.23
C ILE A 140 15.64 5.03 0.15
N ARG A 141 16.01 5.71 -0.93
CA ARG A 141 15.53 7.07 -1.25
C ARG A 141 14.17 6.96 -1.93
N THR A 142 13.20 7.74 -1.48
CA THR A 142 11.81 7.69 -2.00
C THR A 142 11.37 9.00 -2.68
N LYS A 143 12.17 10.07 -2.55
CA LYS A 143 11.83 11.38 -3.09
C LYS A 143 12.70 11.75 -4.29
N PRO A 144 12.18 12.55 -5.23
CA PRO A 144 12.96 13.00 -6.39
C PRO A 144 14.20 13.78 -5.98
N SER A 145 15.29 13.56 -6.71
CA SER A 145 16.56 14.27 -6.54
C SER A 145 17.15 14.63 -7.90
N LEU A 146 18.03 15.62 -7.89
CA LEU A 146 18.86 15.96 -9.03
C LEU A 146 19.82 14.81 -9.39
N TYR A 147 20.35 14.12 -8.37
CA TYR A 147 21.46 13.18 -8.51
C TYR A 147 21.03 11.72 -8.68
N TYR A 148 19.76 11.39 -8.47
CA TYR A 148 19.23 10.03 -8.65
C TYR A 148 17.76 10.05 -9.07
N GLU A 149 17.30 8.96 -9.67
CA GLU A 149 15.87 8.75 -9.99
C GLU A 149 15.17 8.01 -8.85
N ALA A 150 14.33 8.74 -8.12
CA ALA A 150 13.40 8.22 -7.11
C ALA A 150 12.12 9.06 -7.10
N GLY A 151 11.05 8.56 -6.48
CA GLY A 151 9.78 9.27 -6.42
C GLY A 151 8.67 8.45 -5.78
N ASP A 152 7.72 9.16 -5.18
CA ASP A 152 6.56 8.58 -4.52
C ASP A 152 5.34 9.42 -4.87
N ARG A 153 4.45 8.88 -5.71
CA ARG A 153 3.22 9.57 -6.12
C ARG A 153 2.17 9.61 -5.02
N THR A 154 2.28 8.77 -4.00
CA THR A 154 1.33 8.74 -2.88
C THR A 154 1.57 9.90 -1.91
N GLY A 155 2.80 10.43 -1.89
CA GLY A 155 3.24 11.48 -0.96
C GLY A 155 3.37 11.01 0.49
N ARG A 156 3.15 9.72 0.78
CA ARG A 156 3.09 9.18 2.15
C ARG A 156 4.45 8.72 2.66
N LEU A 157 5.39 8.39 1.77
CA LEU A 157 6.68 7.85 2.18
C LEU A 157 7.59 8.96 2.74
N PRO A 158 8.40 8.66 3.78
CA PRO A 158 9.42 9.57 4.27
C PRO A 158 10.55 9.71 3.24
N GLU A 159 11.37 10.74 3.36
CA GLU A 159 12.46 11.01 2.40
C GLU A 159 13.40 9.82 2.19
N THR A 160 13.76 9.16 3.29
CA THR A 160 14.65 8.01 3.30
C THR A 160 14.09 6.92 4.23
N ILE A 161 14.20 5.67 3.82
CA ILE A 161 13.84 4.49 4.62
C ILE A 161 15.11 3.67 4.87
N ASP A 162 15.26 3.13 6.08
CA ASP A 162 16.33 2.19 6.40
C ASP A 162 16.20 0.87 5.64
N LEU A 163 17.25 0.49 4.92
CA LEU A 163 17.36 -0.85 4.35
C LEU A 163 18.06 -1.79 5.35
N ASP A 164 17.39 -1.98 6.49
CA ASP A 164 17.83 -2.80 7.61
C ASP A 164 16.74 -3.81 7.99
N PHE A 165 17.07 -5.10 7.94
CA PHE A 165 16.09 -6.16 8.17
C PHE A 165 15.59 -6.22 9.63
N PRO A 166 16.46 -6.12 10.66
CA PRO A 166 16.01 -5.97 12.03
C PRO A 166 15.01 -4.82 12.24
N MET A 167 15.29 -3.63 11.72
CA MET A 167 14.36 -2.49 11.79
C MET A 167 13.04 -2.76 11.07
N PHE A 168 13.09 -3.37 9.88
CA PHE A 168 11.90 -3.80 9.16
C PHE A 168 11.07 -4.79 9.99
N LEU A 169 11.71 -5.80 10.60
CA LEU A 169 11.01 -6.85 11.34
C LEU A 169 10.29 -6.26 12.56
N ASP A 170 10.93 -5.33 13.28
CA ASP A 170 10.32 -4.61 14.40
C ASP A 170 9.11 -3.78 13.96
N ALA A 171 9.26 -2.99 12.90
CA ALA A 171 8.18 -2.19 12.33
C ALA A 171 7.01 -3.07 11.83
N PHE A 172 7.32 -4.18 11.16
CA PHE A 172 6.33 -5.13 10.65
C PHE A 172 5.55 -5.77 11.80
N ASN A 173 6.25 -6.29 12.81
CA ASN A 173 5.62 -6.89 13.99
C ASN A 173 4.71 -5.90 14.72
N THR A 174 5.14 -4.64 14.84
CA THR A 174 4.33 -3.56 15.40
C THR A 174 3.06 -3.31 14.58
N ALA A 175 3.16 -3.31 13.25
CA ALA A 175 2.04 -3.05 12.35
C ALA A 175 1.03 -4.21 12.30
N VAL A 176 1.48 -5.47 12.39
CA VAL A 176 0.60 -6.66 12.36
C VAL A 176 0.10 -7.08 13.74
N ALA A 177 0.63 -6.49 14.81
CA ALA A 177 0.13 -6.73 16.15
C ALA A 177 -1.37 -6.38 16.22
N PRO A 178 -2.20 -7.23 16.85
CA PRO A 178 -3.62 -6.97 16.95
C PRO A 178 -3.85 -5.62 17.64
N LEU A 179 -4.52 -4.70 16.94
CA LEU A 179 -4.93 -3.42 17.51
C LEU A 179 -5.71 -3.69 18.79
N LYS A 180 -5.16 -3.29 19.94
CA LYS A 180 -5.96 -3.19 21.16
C LYS A 180 -7.17 -2.31 20.83
N PRO A 181 -8.41 -2.71 21.19
CA PRO A 181 -9.57 -1.86 20.97
C PRO A 181 -9.29 -0.52 21.62
N ALA A 182 -9.33 0.54 20.82
CA ALA A 182 -9.15 1.89 21.31
C ALA A 182 -10.18 2.14 22.41
N LYS A 183 -9.71 2.48 23.62
CA LYS A 183 -10.59 3.02 24.67
C LYS A 183 -11.26 4.24 24.06
N ALA A 184 -12.60 4.20 23.97
CA ALA A 184 -13.41 5.32 23.53
C ALA A 184 -12.97 6.58 24.29
N ALA A 185 -12.44 7.55 23.55
CA ALA A 185 -12.12 8.85 24.10
C ALA A 185 -13.44 9.48 24.60
N LYS A 186 -13.51 9.71 25.91
CA LYS A 186 -14.60 10.49 26.52
C LYS A 186 -14.54 11.90 25.93
N THR A 187 -15.50 12.25 25.10
CA THR A 187 -15.78 13.63 24.71
C THR A 187 -16.22 14.41 25.94
N THR A 188 -15.35 15.30 26.42
CA THR A 188 -15.72 16.36 27.37
C THR A 188 -16.55 17.40 26.60
N PRO A 189 -17.77 17.75 27.05
CA PRO A 189 -18.60 18.73 26.35
C PRO A 189 -17.99 20.13 26.45
N ALA A 190 -17.79 20.77 25.30
CA ALA A 190 -17.30 22.12 25.17
C ALA A 190 -18.34 23.14 25.69
N LYS A 191 -17.86 24.06 26.52
CA LYS A 191 -18.59 25.20 27.08
C LYS A 191 -18.86 26.22 25.97
N VAL A 192 -20.12 26.38 25.57
CA VAL A 192 -20.55 27.41 24.62
C VAL A 192 -20.48 28.78 25.31
N SER A 193 -19.63 29.65 24.78
CA SER A 193 -19.56 31.07 25.15
C SER A 193 -20.56 31.84 24.28
N SER A 194 -21.64 32.30 24.90
CA SER A 194 -22.62 33.23 24.34
C SER A 194 -21.97 34.60 24.10
N GLN A 195 -21.84 35.00 22.84
CA GLN A 195 -21.61 36.40 22.46
C GLN A 195 -22.97 37.11 22.39
N GLN A 196 -23.08 38.21 23.13
CA GLN A 196 -24.18 39.16 23.08
C GLN A 196 -24.03 40.01 21.81
N GLU A 197 -24.97 39.89 20.87
CA GLU A 197 -25.22 40.92 19.86
C GLU A 197 -26.36 41.82 20.35
N THR A 198 -25.98 43.03 20.72
CA THR A 198 -26.86 44.19 20.90
C THR A 198 -27.34 44.66 19.53
N ASN A 199 -28.65 44.65 19.28
CA ASN A 199 -29.25 45.45 18.22
C ASN A 199 -30.21 46.47 18.83
N HIS A 200 -29.93 47.73 18.50
CA HIS A 200 -30.76 48.90 18.66
C HIS A 200 -31.80 48.95 17.53
N GLU A 201 -32.98 49.48 17.88
CA GLU A 201 -34.11 49.93 17.05
C GLU A 201 -34.98 48.89 16.33
#